data_AF-A0A7X3TYH6-F1
#
_entry.id   AF-A0A7X3TYH6-F1
#
_cell.length_a   1.000
_cell.length_b   1.000
_cell.length_c   1.000
_cell.angle_alpha   90.00
_cell.angle_beta   90.00
_cell.angle_gamma   90.00
#
_symmetry.space_group_name_H-M   'P 1'
#
loop_
_entity.id
_entity.type
_entity.pdbx_description
1 polymer ?
#
loop_
_entity_poly.entity_id
_entity_poly.type
_entity_poly.pdbx_seq_one_letter_code
_entity_poly.pdbx_strand_id
1 'polypeptide(L)'
;DHPVDLTRYQVANCYMGRACLINSGGASAGDSDLKEAVKTAVINKRAGGTGLISGRKAFQRPMAEGVALLNAIQDVYLAPEVTIA
;
A
#
# COMPACT_ATOMS: atom_id res chain seq x y z
N ASP A 1 -14.20 -12.03 2.29
CA ASP A 1 -13.67 -10.79 2.91
C ASP A 1 -13.53 -9.68 1.89
N HIS A 2 -14.00 -8.48 2.24
CA HIS A 2 -14.08 -7.29 1.37
C HIS A 2 -13.05 -6.22 1.81
N PRO A 3 -11.73 -6.44 1.59
CA PRO A 3 -10.70 -5.59 2.19
C PRO A 3 -10.74 -4.15 1.69
N VAL A 4 -11.12 -3.92 0.43
CA VAL A 4 -11.27 -2.57 -0.13
C VAL A 4 -12.38 -1.81 0.60
N ASP A 5 -13.53 -2.44 0.83
CA ASP A 5 -14.65 -1.84 1.56
C ASP A 5 -14.28 -1.54 3.02
N LEU A 6 -13.52 -2.43 3.65
CA LEU A 6 -13.01 -2.20 5.01
C LEU A 6 -12.04 -1.02 5.07
N THR A 7 -11.12 -0.88 4.11
CA THR A 7 -10.21 0.27 4.04
C THR A 7 -10.93 1.58 3.73
N ARG A 8 -12.05 1.55 2.99
CA ARG A 8 -12.88 2.76 2.76
C ARG A 8 -13.41 3.38 4.03
N TYR A 9 -13.69 2.58 5.07
CA TYR A 9 -14.05 3.16 6.37
C TYR A 9 -12.92 4.03 6.96
N GLN A 10 -11.65 3.71 6.68
CA GLN A 10 -10.53 4.57 7.08
C GLN A 10 -10.52 5.87 6.27
N VAL A 11 -10.76 5.79 4.96
CA VAL A 11 -10.88 6.98 4.09
C VAL A 11 -12.03 7.88 4.54
N ALA A 12 -13.15 7.31 4.97
CA ALA A 12 -14.27 8.07 5.52
C ALA A 12 -13.86 8.88 6.76
N ASN A 13 -13.04 8.30 7.65
CA ASN A 13 -12.47 9.00 8.81
C ASN A 13 -11.46 10.09 8.41
N CYS A 14 -10.92 10.05 7.20
CA CYS A 14 -10.11 11.13 6.61
C CYS A 14 -10.99 12.21 5.93
N TYR A 15 -12.13 12.55 6.53
CA TYR A 15 -13.11 13.49 5.99
C TYR A 15 -13.53 13.14 4.56
N MET A 16 -13.90 11.88 4.33
CA MET A 16 -14.24 11.37 3.00
C MET A 16 -13.12 11.58 1.97
N GLY A 17 -11.86 11.40 2.39
CA GLY A 17 -10.68 11.54 1.54
C GLY A 17 -10.17 12.97 1.34
N ARG A 18 -10.75 13.99 2.00
CA ARG A 18 -10.18 15.35 1.96
C ARG A 18 -8.81 15.43 2.62
N ALA A 19 -8.57 14.61 3.64
CA ALA A 19 -7.23 14.36 4.14
C ALA A 19 -6.68 13.09 3.48
N CYS A 20 -5.42 13.14 3.02
CA CYS A 20 -4.77 11.99 2.39
C CYS A 20 -4.63 10.83 3.39
N LEU A 21 -5.18 9.66 3.04
CA LEU A 21 -4.92 8.43 3.78
C LEU A 21 -3.65 7.75 3.27
N ILE A 22 -2.65 7.63 4.14
CA ILE A 22 -1.46 6.79 3.93
C ILE A 22 -1.46 5.66 4.96
N ASN A 23 -1.36 4.42 4.50
CA ASN A 23 -1.43 3.24 5.37
C ASN A 23 -0.07 2.60 5.61
N SER A 24 0.07 1.84 6.70
CA SER A 24 1.29 1.06 6.95
C SER A 24 1.32 -0.17 6.04
N GLY A 25 2.51 -0.49 5.49
CA GLY A 25 2.77 -1.73 4.74
C GLY A 25 2.84 -2.99 5.60
N GLY A 26 2.67 -2.87 6.92
CA GLY A 26 2.67 -3.98 7.88
C GLY A 26 4.07 -4.39 8.37
N ALA A 27 4.11 -5.42 9.22
CA ALA A 27 5.36 -6.02 9.69
C ALA A 27 6.05 -6.83 8.60
N SER A 28 7.38 -6.96 8.66
CA SER A 28 8.13 -7.80 7.73
C SER A 28 7.95 -9.28 8.10
N ALA A 29 7.65 -10.09 7.09
CA ALA A 29 7.51 -11.54 7.13
C ALA A 29 8.56 -12.24 6.24
N GLY A 30 9.57 -11.51 5.75
CA GLY A 30 10.63 -12.05 4.90
C GLY A 30 10.18 -12.22 3.45
N ASP A 31 10.19 -13.45 2.95
CA ASP A 31 10.01 -13.73 1.51
C ASP A 31 8.63 -13.30 0.97
N SER A 32 7.59 -13.25 1.80
CA SER A 32 6.25 -12.80 1.39
C SER A 32 6.09 -11.27 1.29
N ASP A 33 7.06 -10.50 1.77
CA ASP A 33 6.92 -9.04 1.93
C ASP A 33 6.57 -8.32 0.65
N LEU A 34 7.19 -8.69 -0.48
CA LEU A 34 6.94 -8.04 -1.77
C LEU A 34 5.48 -8.25 -2.19
N LYS A 35 5.00 -9.49 -2.13
CA LYS A 35 3.62 -9.85 -2.48
C LYS A 35 2.63 -9.13 -1.56
N GLU A 36 2.91 -9.09 -0.27
CA GLU A 36 2.06 -8.41 0.71
C GLU A 36 2.06 -6.90 0.54
N ALA A 37 3.22 -6.29 0.26
CA ALA A 37 3.35 -4.86 0.03
C ALA A 37 2.53 -4.44 -1.20
N VAL A 38 2.66 -5.17 -2.32
CA VAL A 38 1.87 -4.93 -3.53
C VAL A 38 0.38 -5.13 -3.26
N LYS A 39 -0.02 -6.24 -2.61
CA LYS A 39 -1.43 -6.49 -2.25
C LYS A 39 -2.01 -5.36 -1.40
N THR A 40 -1.25 -4.89 -0.40
CA THR A 40 -1.66 -3.80 0.49
C THR A 40 -1.78 -2.49 -0.27
N ALA A 41 -0.85 -2.21 -1.18
CA ALA A 41 -0.86 -1.01 -2.02
C ALA A 41 -2.08 -1.00 -2.93
N VAL A 42 -2.41 -2.14 -3.56
CA VAL A 42 -3.59 -2.28 -4.41
C VAL A 42 -4.85 -2.04 -3.58
N ILE A 43 -5.00 -2.70 -2.42
CA ILE A 43 -6.18 -2.50 -1.55
C ILE A 43 -6.31 -1.03 -1.15
N ASN A 44 -5.23 -0.39 -0.72
CA ASN A 44 -5.24 1.00 -0.28
C ASN A 44 -5.61 1.97 -1.41
N LYS A 45 -4.97 1.85 -2.58
CA LYS A 45 -5.27 2.67 -3.75
C LYS A 45 -6.71 2.49 -4.20
N ARG A 46 -7.18 1.25 -4.33
CA ARG A 46 -8.56 0.95 -4.76
C ARG A 46 -9.61 1.48 -3.78
N ALA A 47 -9.27 1.59 -2.50
CA ALA A 47 -10.14 2.20 -1.50
C ALA A 47 -10.16 3.73 -1.51
N GLY A 48 -9.22 4.39 -2.22
CA GLY A 48 -9.08 5.85 -2.26
C GLY A 48 -7.93 6.40 -1.40
N GLY A 49 -7.07 5.54 -0.85
CA GLY A 49 -5.84 5.96 -0.19
C GLY A 49 -4.76 6.39 -1.18
N THR A 50 -3.81 7.20 -0.74
CA THR A 50 -2.87 7.92 -1.61
C THR A 50 -1.42 7.47 -1.47
N GLY A 51 -1.12 6.55 -0.56
CA GLY A 51 0.24 6.04 -0.39
C GLY A 51 0.37 4.96 0.69
N LEU A 52 1.56 4.36 0.77
CA LEU A 52 1.95 3.49 1.87
C LEU A 52 3.21 3.98 2.57
N ILE A 53 3.28 3.73 3.88
CA ILE A 53 4.47 3.87 4.70
C ILE A 53 5.16 2.50 4.75
N SER A 54 6.38 2.42 4.23
CA SER A 54 7.21 1.21 4.25
C SER A 54 8.54 1.46 4.98
N GLY A 55 8.65 0.92 6.19
CA GLY A 55 9.86 1.00 7.03
C GLY A 55 10.63 -0.32 6.98
N ARG A 56 10.41 -1.17 7.98
CA ARG A 56 11.12 -2.46 8.14
C ARG A 56 11.13 -3.31 6.86
N LYS A 57 10.00 -3.42 6.15
CA LYS A 57 9.89 -4.15 4.88
C LYS A 57 10.87 -3.65 3.81
N ALA A 58 11.13 -2.35 3.73
CA ALA A 58 12.06 -1.79 2.75
C ALA A 58 13.52 -1.77 3.24
N PHE A 59 13.74 -1.46 4.52
CA PHE A 59 15.08 -1.13 5.04
C PHE A 59 15.79 -2.27 5.78
N GLN A 60 15.11 -3.37 6.14
CA GLN A 60 15.74 -4.54 6.81
C GLN A 60 16.04 -5.70 5.85
N ARG A 61 16.41 -5.37 4.61
CA ARG A 61 16.74 -6.32 3.54
C ARG A 61 17.86 -5.79 2.66
N PRO A 62 18.50 -6.61 1.80
CA PRO A 62 19.51 -6.14 0.87
C PRO A 62 19.01 -4.94 0.06
N MET A 63 19.89 -3.96 -0.18
CA MET A 63 19.51 -2.67 -0.79
C MET A 63 18.73 -2.83 -2.09
N ALA A 64 19.17 -3.72 -2.98
CA ALA A 64 18.50 -3.99 -4.25
C ALA A 64 17.06 -4.48 -4.05
N GLU A 65 16.81 -5.34 -3.06
CA GLU A 65 15.48 -5.85 -2.75
C GLU A 65 14.58 -4.79 -2.11
N GLY A 66 15.15 -3.96 -1.24
CA GLY A 66 14.44 -2.83 -0.63
C GLY A 66 13.98 -1.81 -1.68
N VAL A 67 14.85 -1.46 -2.62
CA VAL A 67 14.54 -0.58 -3.76
C VAL A 67 13.46 -1.21 -4.64
N ALA A 68 13.59 -2.50 -4.99
CA ALA A 68 12.60 -3.20 -5.78
C ALA A 68 11.21 -3.21 -5.10
N LEU A 69 11.16 -3.39 -3.78
CA LEU A 69 9.93 -3.34 -3.01
C LEU A 69 9.27 -1.95 -3.04
N LEU A 70 10.06 -0.88 -2.89
CA LEU A 70 9.54 0.50 -2.96
C LEU A 70 9.02 0.83 -4.36
N ASN A 71 9.77 0.47 -5.41
CA ASN A 71 9.36 0.67 -6.79
C ASN A 71 8.07 -0.09 -7.09
N ALA A 72 7.94 -1.35 -6.66
CA ALA A 72 6.72 -2.12 -6.87
C ALA A 72 5.48 -1.50 -6.20
N ILE A 73 5.64 -0.85 -5.03
CA ILE A 73 4.55 -0.08 -4.42
C ILE A 73 4.22 1.14 -5.27
N GLN A 74 5.23 1.88 -5.74
CA GLN A 74 5.04 3.07 -6.59
C GLN A 74 4.35 2.71 -7.91
N ASP A 75 4.74 1.61 -8.54
CA ASP A 75 4.15 1.09 -9.77
C ASP A 75 2.65 0.86 -9.61
N VAL A 76 2.19 0.37 -8.45
CA VAL A 76 0.74 0.24 -8.17
C VAL A 76 0.04 1.61 -8.20
N TYR A 77 0.64 2.66 -7.65
CA TYR A 77 0.05 4.01 -7.66
C TYR A 77 0.12 4.66 -9.05
N LEU A 78 1.13 4.35 -9.86
CA LEU A 78 1.27 4.82 -11.23
C LEU A 78 0.43 4.02 -12.25
N ALA A 79 0.08 2.77 -11.94
CA ALA A 79 -0.69 1.88 -12.81
C ALA A 79 -2.12 2.39 -13.05
N PRO A 80 -2.48 2.83 -14.27
CA PRO A 80 -3.81 3.37 -14.58
C PRO A 80 -4.94 2.33 -14.43
N GLU A 81 -4.63 1.04 -14.58
CA GLU A 81 -5.55 -0.08 -14.41
C GLU A 81 -5.99 -0.31 -12.96
N VAL A 82 -5.22 0.16 -11.98
CA VAL A 82 -5.61 0.10 -10.57
C VAL A 82 -6.38 1.37 -10.23
N THR A 83 -7.66 1.38 -10.57
CA THR A 83 -8.57 2.50 -10.28
C THR A 83 -9.10 2.44 -8.85
N ILE A 84 -9.61 3.58 -8.37
CA ILE A 84 -10.56 3.58 -7.25
C ILE A 84 -11.77 2.76 -7.71
N ALA A 85 -12.16 1.77 -6.92
CA ALA A 85 -13.29 0.89 -7.21
C ALA A 85 -14.61 1.54 -6.77
#